data_AF-A0A6I0R671-F1
#
_entry.id   AF-A0A6I0R671-F1
#
_cell.length_a   1.000
_cell.length_b   1.000
_cell.length_c   1.000
_cell.angle_alpha   90.00
_cell.angle_beta   90.00
_cell.angle_gamma   90.00
#
_symmetry.space_group_name_H-M   'P 1'
#
loop_
_entity.id
_entity.type
_entity.pdbx_description
1 polymer ?
#
loop_
_entity_poly.entity_id
_entity_poly.type
_entity_poly.pdbx_seq_one_letter_code
_entity_poly.pdbx_strand_id
1 'polypeptide(L)'
;MGFAVLHIEKGTAGKAGGLGSHIDRTKKVLNADPKLSEKNLFYHLGENGKVYVYDNFKNRRSLQERINRRIQEGYKGKTAIRKDAVTHLNVVLTGSHEEMTAIGENPERLTQWMNENYRFVSERFGGRNVVDFTLHMDERTPHIHCVVVPLTVDGRLSAKEVMGDRRKLSELQDCYGKVMQNKFGLQRGIKGSTATHDSVREYYGRIEERLIYPSNSMELNYETRAPQIGTPPLIGREKWAEKQNKAIYEDFTQMREHYKHEAEKQSQKVLKYFQNSKLQAEEKADRLRKENAQLRGVIEEQHKKLHPERYIRHNKGYSL
;
A
#
# COMPACT_ATOMS: atom_id res chain seq x y z
N MET A 1 -3.38 -0.87 20.91
CA MET A 1 -2.72 -2.17 20.68
C MET A 1 -2.95 -2.54 19.23
N GLY A 2 -1.87 -2.63 18.45
CA GLY A 2 -1.92 -2.92 17.03
C GLY A 2 -2.21 -4.38 16.68
N PHE A 3 -2.55 -4.62 15.41
CA PHE A 3 -2.80 -5.96 14.87
C PHE A 3 -1.64 -6.42 13.99
N ALA A 4 -1.33 -7.71 14.05
CA ALA A 4 -0.49 -8.40 13.10
C ALA A 4 -1.27 -8.65 11.80
N VAL A 5 -0.62 -8.43 10.66
CA VAL A 5 -1.20 -8.59 9.33
C VAL A 5 -0.38 -9.61 8.55
N LEU A 6 -1.02 -10.73 8.21
CA LEU A 6 -0.54 -11.67 7.21
C LEU A 6 -1.60 -11.81 6.13
N HIS A 7 -1.26 -11.46 4.90
CA HIS A 7 -2.16 -11.62 3.75
C HIS A 7 -1.49 -12.44 2.65
N ILE A 8 -2.26 -13.27 1.95
CA ILE A 8 -1.75 -14.13 0.88
C ILE A 8 -2.53 -13.87 -0.39
N GLU A 9 -1.83 -13.50 -1.45
CA GLU A 9 -2.37 -13.38 -2.79
C GLU A 9 -1.80 -14.47 -3.70
N LYS A 10 -2.63 -14.99 -4.60
CA LYS A 10 -2.22 -16.01 -5.57
C LYS A 10 -1.79 -15.35 -6.87
N GLY A 11 -0.62 -15.75 -7.36
CA GLY A 11 -0.08 -15.29 -8.64
C GLY A 11 0.07 -16.42 -9.66
N THR A 12 -0.16 -16.10 -10.92
CA THR A 12 0.11 -16.97 -12.08
C THR A 12 1.39 -16.51 -12.78
N ALA A 13 1.91 -17.31 -13.72
CA ALA A 13 3.14 -16.97 -14.44
C ALA A 13 3.10 -15.56 -15.06
N GLY A 14 2.00 -15.17 -15.71
CA GLY A 14 1.90 -13.83 -16.33
C GLY A 14 1.94 -12.65 -15.34
N LYS A 15 1.71 -12.87 -14.04
CA LYS A 15 1.65 -11.80 -13.03
C LYS A 15 2.98 -11.55 -12.31
N ALA A 16 3.95 -12.47 -12.41
CA ALA A 16 5.16 -12.39 -11.60
C ALA A 16 6.09 -11.24 -12.02
N GLY A 17 6.09 -10.85 -13.30
CA GLY A 17 6.88 -9.71 -13.78
C GLY A 17 6.45 -8.39 -13.12
N GLY A 18 5.14 -8.10 -13.12
CA GLY A 18 4.61 -6.86 -12.53
C GLY A 18 4.78 -6.78 -11.01
N LEU A 19 4.66 -7.92 -10.32
CA LEU A 19 4.94 -8.07 -8.89
C LEU A 19 6.44 -7.89 -8.61
N GLY A 20 7.28 -8.59 -9.37
CA GLY A 20 8.73 -8.50 -9.29
C GLY A 20 9.18 -7.05 -9.43
N SER A 21 8.76 -6.35 -10.49
CA SER A 21 9.13 -4.95 -10.68
C SER A 21 8.70 -4.00 -9.57
N HIS A 22 7.61 -4.32 -8.86
CA HIS A 22 7.21 -3.57 -7.67
C HIS A 22 8.13 -3.87 -6.49
N ILE A 23 8.33 -5.14 -6.13
CA ILE A 23 9.18 -5.57 -5.01
C ILE A 23 10.62 -5.09 -5.22
N ASP A 24 11.12 -5.29 -6.42
CA ASP A 24 12.49 -5.00 -6.81
C ASP A 24 12.72 -3.51 -7.16
N ARG A 25 11.69 -2.67 -7.05
CA ARG A 25 11.71 -1.23 -7.36
C ARG A 25 12.26 -0.88 -8.76
N THR A 26 12.06 -1.76 -9.74
CA THR A 26 12.45 -1.50 -11.14
C THR A 26 11.43 -0.65 -11.91
N LYS A 27 10.30 -0.31 -11.28
CA LYS A 27 9.31 0.64 -11.80
C LYS A 27 9.02 1.71 -10.76
N LYS A 28 8.52 2.87 -11.20
CA LYS A 28 8.01 3.90 -10.30
C LYS A 28 6.78 3.39 -9.55
N VAL A 29 6.81 3.50 -8.22
CA VAL A 29 5.72 3.16 -7.31
C VAL A 29 5.22 4.47 -6.70
N LEU A 30 3.91 4.75 -6.81
CA LEU A 30 3.34 6.05 -6.47
C LEU A 30 3.45 6.40 -4.98
N ASN A 31 3.35 5.38 -4.12
CA ASN A 31 3.33 5.52 -2.67
C ASN A 31 4.68 5.23 -2.00
N ALA A 32 5.75 5.03 -2.79
CA ALA A 32 7.10 4.83 -2.29
C ALA A 32 7.90 6.14 -2.42
N ASP A 33 8.64 6.50 -1.36
CA ASP A 33 9.57 7.62 -1.36
C ASP A 33 10.93 7.16 -1.92
N PRO A 34 11.36 7.64 -3.10
CA PRO A 34 12.64 7.26 -3.69
C PRO A 34 13.85 7.58 -2.80
N LYS A 35 13.73 8.54 -1.86
CA LYS A 35 14.82 8.89 -0.94
C LYS A 35 15.05 7.83 0.14
N LEU A 36 14.06 6.96 0.38
CA LEU A 36 14.12 5.93 1.40
C LEU A 36 14.41 4.54 0.81
N SER A 37 14.56 4.41 -0.52
CA SER A 37 14.70 3.10 -1.18
C SER A 37 15.92 2.31 -0.71
N GLU A 38 16.97 3.00 -0.27
CA GLU A 38 18.19 2.41 0.31
C GLU A 38 17.96 1.73 1.67
N LYS A 39 16.84 2.01 2.34
CA LYS A 39 16.44 1.35 3.58
C LYS A 39 15.73 0.01 3.35
N ASN A 40 15.40 -0.32 2.11
CA ASN A 40 14.82 -1.61 1.78
C ASN A 40 15.87 -2.72 1.94
N LEU A 41 15.46 -3.88 2.43
CA LEU A 41 16.35 -5.02 2.64
C LEU A 41 15.86 -6.23 1.85
N PHE A 42 16.75 -6.85 1.09
CA PHE A 42 16.40 -7.95 0.19
C PHE A 42 17.03 -9.25 0.68
N TYR A 43 16.21 -10.18 1.19
CA TYR A 43 16.64 -11.50 1.67
C TYR A 43 16.34 -12.59 0.64
N HIS A 44 17.38 -13.34 0.27
CA HIS A 44 17.30 -14.35 -0.77
C HIS A 44 17.98 -15.62 -0.37
N LEU A 45 17.31 -16.75 -0.56
CA LEU A 45 17.98 -18.04 -0.56
C LEU A 45 18.79 -18.17 -1.85
N GLY A 46 20.12 -18.14 -1.73
CA GLY A 46 21.02 -18.42 -2.85
C GLY A 46 21.21 -19.91 -3.09
N GLU A 47 21.92 -20.23 -4.18
CA GLU A 47 22.01 -21.59 -4.75
C GLU A 47 22.68 -22.60 -3.82
N ASN A 48 23.55 -22.13 -2.92
CA ASN A 48 24.19 -22.96 -1.90
C ASN A 48 23.34 -23.14 -0.62
N GLY A 49 22.06 -22.75 -0.65
CA GLY A 49 21.17 -22.82 0.51
C GLY A 49 21.46 -21.78 1.59
N LYS A 50 22.35 -20.82 1.34
CA LYS A 50 22.60 -19.69 2.26
C LYS A 50 21.64 -18.54 1.97
N VAL A 51 21.24 -17.82 3.00
CA VAL A 51 20.49 -16.58 2.87
C VAL A 51 21.48 -15.43 2.61
N TYR A 52 21.25 -14.67 1.55
CA TYR A 52 21.99 -13.47 1.19
C TYR A 52 21.10 -12.27 1.48
N VAL A 53 21.67 -11.28 2.15
CA VAL A 53 21.08 -9.96 2.34
C VAL A 53 21.77 -9.02 1.36
N TYR A 54 21.00 -8.45 0.44
CA TYR A 54 21.51 -7.48 -0.53
C TYR A 54 21.01 -6.09 -0.17
N ASP A 55 21.89 -5.09 -0.31
CA ASP A 55 21.57 -3.66 -0.19
C ASP A 55 21.17 -3.04 -1.54
N ASN A 56 21.63 -3.61 -2.67
CA ASN A 56 21.42 -3.05 -3.99
C ASN A 56 21.07 -4.08 -5.07
N PHE A 57 20.14 -3.67 -5.93
CA PHE A 57 19.37 -4.51 -6.84
C PHE A 57 20.11 -4.96 -8.12
N LYS A 58 21.27 -4.38 -8.44
CA LYS A 58 21.78 -4.29 -9.83
C LYS A 58 22.17 -5.60 -10.54
N ASN A 59 22.28 -6.74 -9.85
CA ASN A 59 22.72 -8.02 -10.46
C ASN A 59 21.78 -9.21 -10.19
N ARG A 60 20.48 -8.95 -10.01
CA ARG A 60 19.51 -10.01 -9.66
C ARG A 60 18.76 -10.55 -10.87
N ARG A 61 18.56 -11.87 -10.87
CA ARG A 61 17.56 -12.52 -11.72
C ARG A 61 16.18 -11.99 -11.35
N SER A 62 15.35 -11.80 -12.36
CA SER A 62 13.95 -11.39 -12.19
C SER A 62 13.20 -12.34 -11.25
N LEU A 63 12.17 -11.85 -10.58
CA LEU A 63 11.29 -12.70 -9.76
C LEU A 63 10.73 -13.89 -10.56
N GLN A 64 10.39 -13.66 -11.84
CA GLN A 64 9.91 -14.69 -12.74
C GLN A 64 10.94 -15.83 -12.90
N GLU A 65 12.20 -15.50 -13.15
CA GLU A 65 13.27 -16.50 -13.28
C GLU A 65 13.48 -17.27 -11.97
N ARG A 66 13.41 -16.59 -10.82
CA ARG A 66 13.55 -17.23 -9.51
C ARG A 66 12.42 -18.22 -9.23
N ILE A 67 11.19 -17.87 -9.57
CA ILE A 67 10.03 -18.78 -9.51
C ILE A 67 10.22 -19.96 -10.46
N ASN A 68 10.54 -19.70 -11.74
CA ASN A 68 10.70 -20.73 -12.76
C ASN A 68 11.78 -21.74 -12.38
N ARG A 69 12.92 -21.27 -11.88
CA ARG A 69 14.01 -22.12 -11.40
C ARG A 69 13.56 -23.01 -10.24
N ARG A 70 12.90 -22.44 -9.23
CA ARG A 70 12.42 -23.23 -8.08
C ARG A 70 11.43 -24.31 -8.50
N ILE A 71 10.54 -23.99 -9.47
CA ILE A 71 9.64 -24.96 -10.08
C ILE A 71 10.44 -26.05 -10.81
N GLN A 72 11.40 -25.67 -11.66
CA GLN A 72 12.24 -26.63 -12.40
C GLN A 72 13.01 -27.58 -11.47
N GLU A 73 13.53 -27.07 -10.35
CA GLU A 73 14.27 -27.87 -9.36
C GLU A 73 13.38 -28.85 -8.57
N GLY A 74 12.11 -28.52 -8.33
CA GLY A 74 11.27 -29.25 -7.39
C GLY A 74 10.05 -29.94 -7.97
N TYR A 75 9.64 -29.59 -9.18
CA TYR A 75 8.46 -30.16 -9.80
C TYR A 75 8.74 -31.57 -10.29
N LYS A 76 8.00 -32.54 -9.75
CA LYS A 76 8.09 -33.98 -10.09
C LYS A 76 6.85 -34.49 -10.82
N GLY A 77 5.95 -33.59 -11.21
CA GLY A 77 4.74 -33.97 -11.95
C GLY A 77 5.06 -34.46 -13.35
N LYS A 78 4.27 -35.42 -13.84
CA LYS A 78 4.46 -36.06 -15.15
C LYS A 78 3.91 -35.24 -16.32
N THR A 79 3.09 -34.24 -16.03
CA THR A 79 2.41 -33.41 -17.03
C THR A 79 2.94 -31.98 -17.02
N ALA A 80 2.80 -31.31 -18.15
CA ALA A 80 3.07 -29.88 -18.24
C ALA A 80 2.22 -29.09 -17.24
N ILE A 81 2.81 -28.02 -16.67
CA ILE A 81 2.10 -27.13 -15.75
C ILE A 81 1.07 -26.34 -16.55
N ARG A 82 -0.19 -26.35 -16.08
CA ARG A 82 -1.30 -25.59 -16.67
C ARG A 82 -0.98 -24.09 -16.73
N LYS A 83 -1.40 -23.41 -17.80
CA LYS A 83 -1.10 -21.98 -18.03
C LYS A 83 -1.66 -21.05 -16.95
N ASP A 84 -2.78 -21.44 -16.35
CA ASP A 84 -3.47 -20.75 -15.27
C ASP A 84 -3.12 -21.33 -13.88
N ALA A 85 -2.02 -22.09 -13.78
CA ALA A 85 -1.53 -22.57 -12.50
C ALA A 85 -1.14 -21.40 -11.59
N VAL A 86 -1.44 -21.54 -10.31
CA VAL A 86 -0.85 -20.68 -9.29
C VAL A 86 0.61 -21.07 -9.15
N THR A 87 1.50 -20.26 -9.70
CA THR A 87 2.95 -20.50 -9.69
C THR A 87 3.60 -19.95 -8.43
N HIS A 88 2.99 -18.95 -7.80
CA HIS A 88 3.50 -18.34 -6.59
C HIS A 88 2.39 -17.80 -5.68
N LEU A 89 2.74 -17.65 -4.42
CA LEU A 89 1.97 -16.96 -3.40
C LEU A 89 2.77 -15.72 -2.99
N ASN A 90 2.14 -14.54 -3.04
CA ASN A 90 2.68 -13.31 -2.47
C ASN A 90 2.13 -13.19 -1.05
N VAL A 91 3.00 -13.35 -0.06
CA VAL A 91 2.66 -13.22 1.36
C VAL A 91 3.13 -11.85 1.82
N VAL A 92 2.19 -10.99 2.20
CA VAL A 92 2.47 -9.67 2.80
C VAL A 92 2.42 -9.80 4.30
N LEU A 93 3.51 -9.40 4.98
CA LEU A 93 3.64 -9.43 6.44
C LEU A 93 3.88 -8.00 6.94
N THR A 94 3.02 -7.53 7.83
CA THR A 94 3.11 -6.19 8.43
C THR A 94 2.28 -6.14 9.72
N GLY A 95 2.01 -4.96 10.22
CA GLY A 95 1.13 -4.73 11.35
C GLY A 95 0.51 -3.34 11.31
N SER A 96 -0.11 -2.94 12.42
CA SER A 96 -0.57 -1.58 12.61
C SER A 96 0.56 -0.57 12.43
N HIS A 97 0.24 0.58 11.82
CA HIS A 97 1.23 1.57 11.40
C HIS A 97 2.12 2.07 12.55
N GLU A 98 1.54 2.42 13.70
CA GLU A 98 2.28 2.96 14.84
C GLU A 98 3.32 1.95 15.37
N GLU A 99 2.91 0.70 15.59
CA GLU A 99 3.82 -0.35 16.05
C GLU A 99 4.88 -0.70 14.99
N MET A 100 4.54 -0.73 13.70
CA MET A 100 5.50 -1.03 12.65
C MET A 100 6.54 0.08 12.48
N THR A 101 6.13 1.35 12.59
CA THR A 101 7.06 2.49 12.59
C THR A 101 8.01 2.41 13.78
N ALA A 102 7.50 2.13 14.99
CA ALA A 102 8.34 1.95 16.18
C ALA A 102 9.31 0.76 16.07
N ILE A 103 8.89 -0.35 15.46
CA ILE A 103 9.78 -1.47 15.15
C ILE A 103 10.85 -1.04 14.14
N GLY A 104 10.47 -0.29 13.10
CA GLY A 104 11.35 0.16 12.03
C GLY A 104 12.41 1.18 12.45
N GLU A 105 12.14 1.99 13.49
CA GLU A 105 13.08 2.96 14.05
C GLU A 105 14.20 2.31 14.88
N ASN A 106 13.99 1.08 15.35
CA ASN A 106 14.98 0.32 16.13
C ASN A 106 15.57 -0.81 15.28
N PRO A 107 16.84 -0.70 14.81
CA PRO A 107 17.43 -1.69 13.91
C PRO A 107 17.48 -3.13 14.47
N GLU A 108 17.74 -3.29 15.77
CA GLU A 108 17.76 -4.60 16.42
C GLU A 108 16.36 -5.22 16.45
N ARG A 109 15.36 -4.41 16.80
CA ARG A 109 13.96 -4.86 16.87
C ARG A 109 13.40 -5.17 15.49
N LEU A 110 13.74 -4.38 14.47
CA LEU A 110 13.43 -4.65 13.08
C LEU A 110 14.05 -5.97 12.61
N THR A 111 15.32 -6.20 12.96
CA THR A 111 16.03 -7.45 12.63
C THR A 111 15.37 -8.67 13.29
N GLN A 112 14.99 -8.56 14.57
CA GLN A 112 14.25 -9.61 15.26
C GLN A 112 12.89 -9.88 14.58
N TRP A 113 12.18 -8.82 14.18
CA TRP A 113 10.90 -8.94 13.48
C TRP A 113 11.06 -9.62 12.12
N MET A 114 12.06 -9.24 11.33
CA MET A 114 12.35 -9.91 10.05
C MET A 114 12.71 -11.38 10.23
N ASN A 115 13.59 -11.72 11.18
CA ASN A 115 14.03 -13.10 11.42
C ASN A 115 12.85 -13.98 11.84
N GLU A 116 11.98 -13.49 12.72
CA GLU A 116 10.83 -14.26 13.17
C GLU A 116 9.79 -14.46 12.06
N ASN A 117 9.59 -13.45 11.21
CA ASN A 117 8.74 -13.57 10.03
C ASN A 117 9.33 -14.57 9.02
N TYR A 118 10.64 -14.51 8.75
CA TYR A 118 11.32 -15.45 7.85
C TYR A 118 11.23 -16.89 8.35
N ARG A 119 11.45 -17.08 9.66
CA ARG A 119 11.28 -18.37 10.31
C ARG A 119 9.85 -18.89 10.16
N PHE A 120 8.86 -18.06 10.48
CA PHE A 120 7.45 -18.43 10.40
C PHE A 120 7.05 -18.88 8.98
N VAL A 121 7.41 -18.11 7.94
CA VAL A 121 7.08 -18.49 6.55
C VAL A 121 7.86 -19.73 6.10
N SER A 122 9.11 -19.89 6.54
CA SER A 122 9.94 -21.04 6.19
C SER A 122 9.41 -22.34 6.82
N GLU A 123 8.98 -22.29 8.09
CA GLU A 123 8.33 -23.42 8.76
C GLU A 123 6.97 -23.73 8.12
N ARG A 124 6.19 -22.70 7.78
CA ARG A 124 4.82 -22.87 7.26
C ARG A 124 4.76 -23.35 5.81
N PHE A 125 5.65 -22.86 4.96
CA PHE A 125 5.59 -23.07 3.52
C PHE A 125 6.79 -23.86 2.97
N GLY A 126 7.78 -24.15 3.82
CA GLY A 126 9.05 -24.77 3.45
C GLY A 126 10.09 -23.73 3.04
N GLY A 127 11.23 -23.65 3.73
CA GLY A 127 12.26 -22.65 3.47
C GLY A 127 12.76 -22.62 2.02
N ARG A 128 12.90 -23.80 1.37
CA ARG A 128 13.26 -23.87 -0.06
C ARG A 128 12.19 -23.31 -1.00
N ASN A 129 10.94 -23.22 -0.56
CA ASN A 129 9.85 -22.65 -1.35
C ASN A 129 9.83 -21.12 -1.30
N VAL A 130 10.53 -20.49 -0.35
CA VAL A 130 10.68 -19.03 -0.27
C VAL A 130 11.73 -18.57 -1.28
N VAL A 131 11.29 -17.92 -2.35
CA VAL A 131 12.17 -17.47 -3.46
C VAL A 131 12.48 -15.97 -3.42
N ASP A 132 11.74 -15.22 -2.60
CA ASP A 132 11.92 -13.79 -2.34
C ASP A 132 11.42 -13.47 -0.93
N PHE A 133 12.17 -12.64 -0.20
CA PHE A 133 11.74 -12.08 1.07
C PHE A 133 12.31 -10.67 1.19
N THR A 134 11.52 -9.67 0.88
CA THR A 134 11.96 -8.28 0.76
C THR A 134 11.23 -7.40 1.77
N LEU A 135 11.98 -6.67 2.59
CA LEU A 135 11.47 -5.61 3.45
C LEU A 135 11.42 -4.29 2.67
N HIS A 136 10.25 -3.66 2.63
CA HIS A 136 10.08 -2.28 2.19
C HIS A 136 9.98 -1.34 3.39
N MET A 137 10.83 -0.32 3.39
CA MET A 137 10.90 0.77 4.38
C MET A 137 10.63 2.15 3.74
N ASP A 138 10.40 2.18 2.43
CA ASP A 138 10.20 3.37 1.62
C ASP A 138 8.72 3.71 1.37
N GLU A 139 7.80 2.93 1.91
CA GLU A 139 6.35 3.21 1.88
C GLU A 139 5.83 3.67 3.25
N ARG A 140 4.52 3.95 3.35
CA ARG A 140 3.89 4.49 4.57
C ARG A 140 4.11 3.63 5.82
N THR A 141 4.08 2.31 5.69
CA THR A 141 4.22 1.38 6.82
C THR A 141 5.23 0.31 6.44
N PRO A 142 6.25 0.03 7.27
CA PRO A 142 7.17 -1.08 7.05
C PRO A 142 6.42 -2.40 6.81
N HIS A 143 6.77 -3.11 5.74
CA HIS A 143 6.15 -4.39 5.40
C HIS A 143 7.09 -5.28 4.60
N ILE A 144 6.85 -6.58 4.67
CA ILE A 144 7.59 -7.58 3.92
C ILE A 144 6.72 -8.14 2.79
N HIS A 145 7.31 -8.23 1.60
CA HIS A 145 6.85 -9.14 0.56
C HIS A 145 7.62 -10.45 0.65
N CYS A 146 6.92 -11.56 0.78
CA CYS A 146 7.50 -12.90 0.77
C CYS A 146 6.87 -13.70 -0.38
N VAL A 147 7.66 -14.06 -1.39
CA VAL A 147 7.17 -14.85 -2.53
C VAL A 147 7.52 -16.32 -2.33
N VAL A 148 6.48 -17.15 -2.35
CA VAL A 148 6.57 -18.60 -2.12
C VAL A 148 6.11 -19.36 -3.34
N VAL A 149 6.89 -20.32 -3.81
CA VAL A 149 6.45 -21.30 -4.83
C VAL A 149 5.74 -22.47 -4.12
N PRO A 150 4.45 -22.73 -4.37
CA PRO A 150 3.67 -23.69 -3.60
C PRO A 150 3.91 -25.14 -4.08
N LEU A 151 5.16 -25.62 -3.96
CA LEU A 151 5.51 -27.01 -4.17
C LEU A 151 5.20 -27.83 -2.93
N THR A 152 4.46 -28.91 -3.10
CA THR A 152 4.18 -29.90 -2.06
C THR A 152 5.41 -30.76 -1.79
N VAL A 153 5.38 -31.51 -0.69
CA VAL A 153 6.50 -32.40 -0.28
C VAL A 153 6.81 -33.46 -1.35
N ASP A 154 5.77 -33.96 -2.04
CA ASP A 154 5.89 -34.92 -3.15
C ASP A 154 6.26 -34.26 -4.49
N GLY A 155 6.42 -32.94 -4.54
CA GLY A 155 6.89 -32.21 -5.73
C GLY A 155 5.80 -31.81 -6.72
N ARG A 156 4.52 -31.80 -6.34
CA ARG A 156 3.44 -31.21 -7.15
C ARG A 156 3.37 -29.70 -6.91
N LEU A 157 2.97 -28.94 -7.93
CA LEU A 157 2.68 -27.51 -7.80
C LEU A 157 1.20 -27.32 -7.41
N SER A 158 0.92 -27.07 -6.13
CA SER A 158 -0.45 -26.98 -5.60
C SER A 158 -0.60 -25.95 -4.49
N ALA A 159 -1.01 -24.73 -4.86
CA ALA A 159 -1.39 -23.69 -3.89
C ALA A 159 -2.51 -24.13 -2.94
N LYS A 160 -3.49 -24.92 -3.44
CA LYS A 160 -4.60 -25.42 -2.63
C LYS A 160 -4.11 -26.26 -1.46
N GLU A 161 -3.13 -27.13 -1.70
CA GLU A 161 -2.62 -28.04 -0.69
C GLU A 161 -1.69 -27.35 0.29
N VAL A 162 -0.78 -26.50 -0.23
CA VAL A 162 0.16 -25.73 0.59
C VAL A 162 -0.56 -24.73 1.50
N MET A 163 -1.56 -24.00 0.98
CA MET A 163 -2.35 -23.05 1.77
C MET A 163 -3.35 -23.77 2.68
N GLY A 164 -3.93 -24.88 2.21
CA GLY A 164 -5.04 -25.53 2.87
C GLY A 164 -6.39 -24.91 2.55
N ASP A 165 -7.38 -25.25 3.36
CA ASP A 165 -8.75 -24.76 3.26
C ASP A 165 -8.97 -23.51 4.13
N ARG A 166 -10.23 -23.06 4.21
CA ARG A 166 -10.62 -21.90 5.01
C ARG A 166 -10.27 -22.07 6.50
N ARG A 167 -10.34 -23.28 7.05
CA ARG A 167 -10.01 -23.55 8.45
C ARG A 167 -8.52 -23.39 8.68
N LYS A 168 -7.69 -24.00 7.82
CA LYS A 168 -6.22 -23.86 7.87
C LYS A 168 -5.75 -22.42 7.70
N LEU A 169 -6.45 -21.62 6.89
CA LEU A 169 -6.16 -20.18 6.78
C LEU A 169 -6.54 -19.41 8.04
N SER A 170 -7.63 -19.77 8.74
CA SER A 170 -7.95 -19.18 10.04
C SER A 170 -6.93 -19.59 11.10
N GLU A 171 -6.50 -20.85 11.13
CA GLU A 171 -5.47 -21.36 12.03
C GLU A 171 -4.12 -20.69 11.76
N LEU A 172 -3.80 -20.40 10.49
CA LEU A 172 -2.62 -19.62 10.12
C LEU A 172 -2.63 -18.24 10.78
N GLN A 173 -3.78 -17.55 10.77
CA GLN A 173 -3.93 -16.27 11.45
C GLN A 173 -3.83 -16.41 12.97
N ASP A 174 -4.39 -17.47 13.55
CA ASP A 174 -4.28 -17.78 14.99
C ASP A 174 -2.80 -17.96 15.39
N CYS A 175 -2.06 -18.78 14.65
CA CYS A 175 -0.64 -19.04 14.90
C CYS A 175 0.22 -17.80 14.70
N TYR A 176 0.04 -17.08 13.58
CA TYR A 176 0.82 -15.87 13.29
C TYR A 176 0.58 -14.79 14.34
N GLY A 177 -0.70 -14.53 14.68
CA GLY A 177 -1.07 -13.58 15.71
C GLY A 177 -0.46 -13.92 17.07
N LYS A 178 -0.39 -15.21 17.45
CA LYS A 178 0.26 -15.63 18.70
C LYS A 178 1.76 -15.33 18.71
N VAL A 179 2.47 -15.63 17.62
CA VAL A 179 3.91 -15.35 17.52
C VAL A 179 4.17 -13.84 17.60
N MET A 180 3.42 -13.05 16.83
CA MET A 180 3.56 -11.60 16.79
C MET A 180 3.17 -10.93 18.12
N GLN A 181 2.15 -11.44 18.81
CA GLN A 181 1.73 -10.95 20.12
C GLN A 181 2.83 -11.15 21.16
N ASN A 182 3.40 -12.35 21.22
CA ASN A 182 4.37 -12.73 22.25
C ASN A 182 5.70 -11.98 22.09
N LYS A 183 6.10 -11.67 20.86
CA LYS A 183 7.41 -11.07 20.56
C LYS A 183 7.34 -9.55 20.37
N PHE A 184 6.26 -9.07 19.75
CA PHE A 184 6.15 -7.69 19.27
C PHE A 184 4.95 -6.92 19.82
N GLY A 185 4.05 -7.57 20.57
CA GLY A 185 2.85 -6.93 21.11
C GLY A 185 1.71 -6.75 20.10
N LEU A 186 1.87 -7.27 18.88
CA LEU A 186 0.88 -7.18 17.80
C LEU A 186 -0.14 -8.31 17.91
N GLN A 187 -1.42 -7.96 18.07
CA GLN A 187 -2.48 -8.94 18.30
C GLN A 187 -2.91 -9.64 17.02
N ARG A 188 -3.53 -10.81 17.15
CA ARG A 188 -4.28 -11.41 16.05
C ARG A 188 -5.39 -10.46 15.58
N GLY A 189 -5.58 -10.34 14.26
CA GLY A 189 -6.79 -9.70 13.71
C GLY A 189 -8.08 -10.38 14.22
N ILE A 190 -9.24 -9.75 14.03
CA ILE A 190 -10.50 -10.26 14.58
C ILE A 190 -10.94 -11.54 13.88
N LYS A 191 -11.28 -12.57 14.67
CA LYS A 191 -11.72 -13.87 14.16
C LYS A 191 -13.12 -13.74 13.58
N GLY A 192 -13.33 -14.31 12.40
CA GLY A 192 -14.61 -14.17 11.69
C GLY A 192 -14.89 -12.78 11.13
N SER A 193 -13.91 -11.87 11.08
CA SER A 193 -14.06 -10.55 10.47
C SER A 193 -14.67 -10.64 9.07
N THR A 194 -15.69 -9.81 8.81
CA THR A 194 -16.36 -9.67 7.52
C THR A 194 -15.74 -8.58 6.65
N ALA A 195 -14.61 -8.01 7.09
CA ALA A 195 -13.90 -6.98 6.33
C ALA A 195 -13.45 -7.52 4.97
N THR A 196 -13.75 -6.76 3.92
CA THR A 196 -13.26 -7.03 2.57
C THR A 196 -11.87 -6.44 2.38
N HIS A 197 -11.01 -7.14 1.64
CA HIS A 197 -9.74 -6.60 1.22
C HIS A 197 -9.98 -5.50 0.18
N ASP A 198 -9.42 -4.32 0.43
CA ASP A 198 -9.36 -3.25 -0.55
C ASP A 198 -7.96 -3.26 -1.15
N SER A 199 -7.87 -3.33 -2.48
CA SER A 199 -6.58 -3.09 -3.13
C SER A 199 -6.12 -1.66 -2.86
N VAL A 200 -4.80 -1.44 -2.89
CA VAL A 200 -4.21 -0.10 -2.71
C VAL A 200 -4.80 0.90 -3.72
N ARG A 201 -5.05 0.47 -4.95
CA ARG A 201 -5.66 1.30 -6.00
C ARG A 201 -7.10 1.67 -5.69
N GLU A 202 -7.92 0.72 -5.23
CA GLU A 202 -9.30 1.01 -4.83
C GLU A 202 -9.37 1.94 -3.63
N TYR A 203 -8.44 1.79 -2.66
CA TYR A 203 -8.33 2.68 -1.52
C TYR A 203 -8.08 4.13 -1.96
N TYR A 204 -7.03 4.37 -2.76
CA TYR A 204 -6.74 5.72 -3.24
C TYR A 204 -7.79 6.25 -4.22
N GLY A 205 -8.39 5.40 -5.06
CA GLY A 205 -9.46 5.80 -5.96
C GLY A 205 -10.69 6.36 -5.23
N ARG A 206 -11.14 5.68 -4.17
CA ARG A 206 -12.28 6.17 -3.35
C ARG A 206 -11.95 7.47 -2.62
N ILE A 207 -10.69 7.65 -2.23
CA ILE A 207 -10.22 8.89 -1.63
C ILE A 207 -10.24 10.01 -2.67
N GLU A 208 -9.67 9.80 -3.85
CA GLU A 208 -9.66 10.78 -4.93
C GLU A 208 -11.08 11.21 -5.31
N GLU A 209 -12.00 10.26 -5.49
CA GLU A 209 -13.42 10.54 -5.78
C GLU A 209 -14.07 11.47 -4.76
N ARG A 210 -13.79 11.27 -3.47
CA ARG A 210 -14.35 12.09 -2.40
C ARG A 210 -13.67 13.45 -2.27
N LEU A 211 -12.42 13.57 -2.72
CA LEU A 211 -11.67 14.84 -2.76
C LEU A 211 -12.11 15.77 -3.89
N ILE A 212 -12.79 15.27 -4.93
CA ILE A 212 -13.31 16.10 -6.03
C ILE A 212 -14.31 17.12 -5.47
N TYR A 213 -14.00 18.41 -5.66
CA TYR A 213 -14.95 19.50 -5.53
C TYR A 213 -15.46 19.88 -6.93
N PRO A 214 -16.75 20.17 -7.12
CA PRO A 214 -17.17 20.94 -8.27
C PRO A 214 -16.54 22.33 -8.14
N SER A 215 -15.49 22.59 -8.91
CA SER A 215 -14.91 23.93 -8.98
C SER A 215 -15.89 24.82 -9.74
N ASN A 216 -16.76 25.52 -9.02
CA ASN A 216 -17.24 26.79 -9.55
C ASN A 216 -16.02 27.72 -9.52
N SER A 217 -15.29 27.79 -10.64
CA SER A 217 -14.30 28.83 -10.85
C SER A 217 -15.05 30.15 -10.77
N MET A 218 -14.92 30.84 -9.64
CA MET A 218 -15.37 32.21 -9.52
C MET A 218 -14.43 33.03 -10.39
N GLU A 219 -14.78 33.21 -11.67
CA GLU A 219 -14.05 34.10 -12.56
C GLU A 219 -14.14 35.50 -11.96
N LEU A 220 -13.02 35.98 -11.43
CA LEU A 220 -12.92 37.30 -10.84
C LEU A 220 -12.88 38.32 -11.98
N ASN A 221 -14.05 38.69 -12.48
CA ASN A 221 -14.20 39.57 -13.63
C ASN A 221 -14.11 41.04 -13.18
N TYR A 222 -12.90 41.50 -12.84
CA TYR A 222 -12.61 42.92 -12.63
C TYR A 222 -11.81 43.43 -13.84
N GLU A 223 -12.47 44.17 -14.72
CA GLU A 223 -11.79 44.97 -15.76
C GLU A 223 -11.00 46.10 -15.09
N THR A 224 -9.77 45.83 -14.69
CA THR A 224 -8.85 46.86 -14.20
C THR A 224 -8.15 47.54 -15.36
N ARG A 225 -8.50 48.79 -15.66
CA ARG A 225 -7.84 49.62 -16.68
C ARG A 225 -6.61 50.31 -16.10
N ALA A 226 -5.54 50.42 -16.89
CA ALA A 226 -4.34 51.16 -16.49
C ALA A 226 -4.68 52.65 -16.28
N PRO A 227 -4.13 53.31 -15.24
CA PRO A 227 -4.32 54.73 -15.03
C PRO A 227 -3.69 55.54 -16.16
N GLN A 228 -4.25 56.71 -16.46
CA GLN A 228 -3.73 57.63 -17.48
C GLN A 228 -3.47 58.99 -16.87
N ILE A 229 -2.38 59.64 -17.29
CA ILE A 229 -2.09 61.04 -17.00
C ILE A 229 -2.55 61.91 -18.16
N GLY A 230 -3.09 63.09 -17.83
CA GLY A 230 -3.47 64.09 -18.82
C GLY A 230 -2.27 64.81 -19.43
N THR A 231 -2.48 65.45 -20.58
CA THR A 231 -1.46 66.29 -21.22
C THR A 231 -1.28 67.59 -20.43
N PRO A 232 -0.05 67.91 -19.94
CA PRO A 232 0.20 69.18 -19.26
C PRO A 232 -0.09 70.38 -20.19
N PRO A 233 -0.57 71.52 -19.66
CA PRO A 233 -0.92 72.70 -20.46
C PRO A 233 0.34 73.49 -20.88
N LEU A 234 1.27 72.82 -21.57
CA LEU A 234 2.52 73.36 -22.08
C LEU A 234 2.68 72.93 -23.54
N ILE A 235 3.19 73.81 -24.41
CA ILE A 235 3.33 73.57 -25.85
C ILE A 235 4.25 72.36 -26.11
N GLY A 236 3.79 71.42 -26.96
CA GLY A 236 4.59 70.29 -27.44
C GLY A 236 4.71 69.10 -26.46
N ARG A 237 3.83 69.00 -25.46
CA ARG A 237 3.84 67.93 -24.44
C ARG A 237 2.96 66.72 -24.78
N GLU A 238 2.31 66.69 -25.94
CA GLU A 238 1.48 65.56 -26.38
C GLU A 238 2.30 64.27 -26.47
N LYS A 239 3.46 64.33 -27.15
CA LYS A 239 4.39 63.20 -27.26
C LYS A 239 4.97 62.76 -25.92
N TRP A 240 5.10 63.69 -24.97
CA TRP A 240 5.53 63.38 -23.62
C TRP A 240 4.45 62.57 -22.89
N ALA A 241 3.19 63.01 -22.95
CA ALA A 241 2.07 62.34 -22.30
C ALA A 241 1.83 60.94 -22.89
N GLU A 242 1.92 60.77 -24.21
CA GLU A 242 1.88 59.46 -24.88
C GLU A 242 2.97 58.52 -24.37
N LYS A 243 4.22 59.01 -24.29
CA LYS A 243 5.36 58.22 -23.79
C LYS A 243 5.17 57.81 -22.32
N GLN A 244 4.67 58.70 -21.48
CA GLN A 244 4.41 58.39 -20.07
C GLN A 244 3.25 57.39 -19.91
N ASN A 245 2.13 57.59 -20.62
CA ASN A 245 0.99 56.67 -20.57
C ASN A 245 1.35 55.27 -21.08
N LYS A 246 2.25 55.16 -22.08
CA LYS A 246 2.80 53.88 -22.52
C LYS A 246 3.62 53.19 -21.41
N ALA A 247 4.51 53.92 -20.74
CA ALA A 247 5.29 53.38 -19.63
C ALA A 247 4.40 52.94 -18.45
N ILE A 248 3.40 53.75 -18.09
CA ILE A 248 2.42 53.42 -17.05
C ILE A 248 1.65 52.14 -17.40
N TYR A 249 1.24 51.98 -18.67
CA TYR A 249 0.56 50.76 -19.13
C TYR A 249 1.44 49.51 -19.01
N GLU A 250 2.71 49.60 -19.43
CA GLU A 250 3.67 48.50 -19.33
C GLU A 250 3.93 48.09 -17.87
N ASP A 251 4.13 49.06 -16.97
CA ASP A 251 4.34 48.81 -15.54
C ASP A 251 3.07 48.26 -14.86
N PHE A 252 1.91 48.84 -15.15
CA PHE A 252 0.63 48.39 -14.62
C PHE A 252 0.32 46.94 -15.03
N THR A 253 0.61 46.58 -16.29
CA THR A 253 0.40 45.23 -16.80
C THR A 253 1.32 44.23 -16.13
N GLN A 254 2.61 44.56 -15.97
CA GLN A 254 3.56 43.71 -15.25
C GLN A 254 3.15 43.50 -13.78
N MET A 255 2.76 44.58 -13.10
CA MET A 255 2.29 44.52 -11.72
C MET A 255 1.02 43.67 -11.59
N ARG A 256 0.06 43.82 -12.50
CA ARG A 256 -1.17 43.02 -12.54
C ARG A 256 -0.87 41.54 -12.69
N GLU A 257 -0.02 41.16 -13.64
CA GLU A 257 0.36 39.75 -13.83
C GLU A 257 1.14 39.20 -12.63
N HIS A 258 2.02 40.00 -12.02
CA HIS A 258 2.72 39.61 -10.80
C HIS A 258 1.76 39.30 -9.64
N TYR A 259 0.83 40.21 -9.35
CA TYR A 259 -0.14 40.00 -8.27
C TYR A 259 -1.14 38.89 -8.58
N LYS A 260 -1.55 38.74 -9.84
CA LYS A 260 -2.37 37.60 -10.29
C LYS A 260 -1.66 36.28 -10.02
N HIS A 261 -0.39 36.17 -10.41
CA HIS A 261 0.41 34.97 -10.18
C HIS A 261 0.59 34.67 -8.68
N GLU A 262 0.88 35.68 -7.86
CA GLU A 262 0.99 35.48 -6.41
C GLU A 262 -0.35 35.10 -5.78
N ALA A 263 -1.48 35.68 -6.22
CA ALA A 263 -2.81 35.28 -5.77
C ALA A 263 -3.15 33.83 -6.17
N GLU A 264 -2.85 33.43 -7.40
CA GLU A 264 -3.00 32.03 -7.87
C GLU A 264 -2.16 31.06 -7.03
N LYS A 265 -0.91 31.41 -6.75
CA LYS A 265 0.01 30.61 -5.94
C LYS A 265 -0.46 30.49 -4.49
N GLN A 266 -1.00 31.55 -3.90
CA GLN A 266 -1.61 31.50 -2.56
C GLN A 266 -2.88 30.64 -2.56
N SER A 267 -3.75 30.82 -3.56
CA SER A 267 -4.96 30.02 -3.74
C SER A 267 -4.62 28.52 -3.87
N GLN A 268 -3.62 28.17 -4.67
CA GLN A 268 -3.14 26.78 -4.80
C GLN A 268 -2.62 26.21 -3.48
N LYS A 269 -1.88 27.00 -2.69
CA LYS A 269 -1.42 26.58 -1.35
C LYS A 269 -2.60 26.29 -0.43
N VAL A 270 -3.60 27.18 -0.41
CA VAL A 270 -4.81 27.03 0.40
C VAL A 270 -5.60 25.80 -0.03
N LEU A 271 -5.82 25.60 -1.34
CA LEU A 271 -6.48 24.41 -1.88
C LEU A 271 -5.75 23.13 -1.49
N LYS A 272 -4.42 23.10 -1.63
CA LYS A 272 -3.61 21.93 -1.23
C LYS A 272 -3.71 21.64 0.27
N TYR A 273 -3.73 22.66 1.11
CA TYR A 273 -3.93 22.51 2.56
C TYR A 273 -5.30 21.92 2.88
N PHE A 274 -6.37 22.46 2.30
CA PHE A 274 -7.73 21.95 2.49
C PHE A 274 -7.89 20.51 1.98
N GLN A 275 -7.34 20.19 0.81
CA GLN A 275 -7.34 18.84 0.26
C GLN A 275 -6.63 17.85 1.21
N ASN A 276 -5.45 18.20 1.72
CA ASN A 276 -4.72 17.37 2.68
C ASN A 276 -5.48 17.19 4.00
N SER A 277 -6.09 18.25 4.53
CA SER A 277 -6.88 18.18 5.76
C SER A 277 -8.12 17.29 5.58
N LYS A 278 -8.83 17.43 4.45
CA LYS A 278 -9.97 16.58 4.09
C LYS A 278 -9.56 15.12 3.91
N LEU A 279 -8.46 14.87 3.22
CA LEU A 279 -7.87 13.54 3.07
C LEU A 279 -7.66 12.88 4.43
N GLN A 280 -7.00 13.56 5.37
CA GLN A 280 -6.77 13.04 6.72
C GLN A 280 -8.08 12.73 7.46
N ALA A 281 -9.09 13.59 7.33
CA ALA A 281 -10.39 13.38 7.93
C ALA A 281 -11.10 12.14 7.35
N GLU A 282 -11.03 11.94 6.03
CA GLU A 282 -11.63 10.78 5.36
C GLU A 282 -10.91 9.48 5.69
N GLU A 283 -9.58 9.47 5.73
CA GLU A 283 -8.80 8.30 6.19
C GLU A 283 -9.20 7.90 7.60
N LYS A 284 -9.37 8.88 8.50
CA LYS A 284 -9.83 8.65 9.88
C LYS A 284 -11.26 8.11 9.92
N ALA A 285 -12.17 8.67 9.12
CA ALA A 285 -13.54 8.19 9.05
C ALA A 285 -13.64 6.75 8.53
N ASP A 286 -12.88 6.40 7.50
CA ASP A 286 -12.84 5.03 6.98
C ASP A 286 -12.23 4.04 7.98
N ARG A 287 -11.21 4.45 8.73
CA ARG A 287 -10.66 3.65 9.84
C ARG A 287 -11.74 3.38 10.89
N LEU A 288 -12.44 4.42 11.36
CA LEU A 288 -13.51 4.29 12.34
C LEU A 288 -14.68 3.43 11.83
N ARG A 289 -15.02 3.50 10.53
CA ARG A 289 -16.05 2.61 9.94
C ARG A 289 -15.62 1.16 10.00
N LYS A 290 -14.36 0.85 9.67
CA LYS A 290 -13.80 -0.51 9.73
C LYS A 290 -13.74 -1.03 11.18
N GLU A 291 -13.30 -0.21 12.12
CA GLU A 291 -13.27 -0.53 13.55
C GLU A 291 -14.68 -0.80 14.11
N ASN A 292 -15.67 0.03 13.75
CA ASN A 292 -17.06 -0.20 14.17
C ASN A 292 -17.64 -1.51 13.60
N ALA A 293 -17.38 -1.81 12.33
CA ALA A 293 -17.81 -3.09 11.73
C ALA A 293 -17.17 -4.29 12.44
N GLN A 294 -15.90 -4.15 12.80
CA GLN A 294 -15.14 -5.11 13.58
C GLN A 294 -15.71 -5.34 14.99
N LEU A 295 -15.99 -4.26 15.74
CA LEU A 295 -16.58 -4.33 17.08
C LEU A 295 -17.95 -5.00 17.07
N ARG A 296 -18.78 -4.71 16.05
CA ARG A 296 -20.07 -5.40 15.86
C ARG A 296 -19.89 -6.92 15.72
N GLY A 297 -18.87 -7.37 14.98
CA GLY A 297 -18.55 -8.79 14.86
C GLY A 297 -18.11 -9.43 16.19
N VAL A 298 -17.30 -8.72 16.98
CA VAL A 298 -16.89 -9.19 18.34
C VAL A 298 -18.11 -9.33 19.26
N ILE A 299 -19.00 -8.33 19.25
CA ILE A 299 -20.25 -8.36 20.02
C ILE A 299 -21.11 -9.56 19.59
N GLU A 300 -21.21 -9.84 18.29
CA GLU A 300 -21.96 -11.00 17.79
C GLU A 300 -21.33 -12.33 18.24
N GLU A 301 -20.00 -12.46 18.23
CA GLU A 301 -19.32 -13.67 18.70
C GLU A 301 -19.50 -13.87 20.21
N GLN A 302 -19.41 -12.80 21.01
CA GLN A 302 -19.69 -12.85 22.44
C GLN A 302 -21.15 -13.22 22.71
N HIS A 303 -22.09 -12.63 21.99
CA HIS A 303 -23.51 -12.97 22.11
C HIS A 303 -23.78 -14.44 21.76
N LYS A 304 -23.09 -15.01 20.74
CA LYS A 304 -23.15 -16.46 20.43
C LYS A 304 -22.62 -17.34 21.55
N LYS A 305 -21.57 -16.91 22.27
CA LYS A 305 -21.00 -17.65 23.40
C LYS A 305 -21.88 -17.58 24.65
N LEU A 306 -22.49 -16.43 24.91
CA LEU A 306 -23.37 -16.21 26.05
C LEU A 306 -24.77 -16.82 25.85
N HIS A 307 -25.25 -16.84 24.61
CA HIS A 307 -26.59 -17.33 24.25
C HIS A 307 -26.54 -18.42 23.17
N PRO A 308 -25.83 -19.53 23.40
CA PRO A 308 -25.70 -20.59 22.40
C PRO A 308 -27.07 -21.13 21.95
N GLU A 309 -28.06 -21.17 22.85
CA GLU A 309 -29.43 -21.62 22.60
C GLU A 309 -30.13 -20.87 21.46
N ARG A 310 -29.79 -19.59 21.25
CA ARG A 310 -30.37 -18.76 20.19
C ARG A 310 -29.83 -19.09 18.79
N TYR A 311 -28.74 -19.87 18.71
CA TYR A 311 -28.02 -20.15 17.47
C TYR A 311 -27.98 -21.64 17.10
N ILE A 312 -28.66 -22.51 17.87
CA ILE A 312 -28.78 -23.93 17.55
C ILE A 312 -29.77 -24.09 16.39
N ARG A 313 -29.26 -24.46 15.19
CA ARG A 313 -30.12 -24.91 14.10
C ARG A 313 -30.78 -26.22 14.51
N HIS A 314 -32.09 -26.21 14.71
CA HIS A 314 -32.86 -27.45 14.79
C HIS A 314 -32.75 -28.16 13.44
N ASN A 315 -32.07 -29.31 13.42
CA ASN A 315 -32.19 -30.24 12.32
C ASN A 315 -33.67 -30.63 12.25
N LYS A 316 -34.37 -30.21 11.19
CA LYS A 316 -35.66 -30.81 10.85
C LYS A 316 -35.38 -32.29 10.58
N GLY A 317 -35.74 -33.13 11.55
CA GLY A 317 -35.62 -34.57 11.46
C GLY A 317 -36.35 -35.07 10.23
N TYR A 318 -35.71 -35.98 9.51
CA TYR A 318 -36.40 -36.91 8.64
C TYR A 318 -37.38 -37.71 9.51
N SER A 319 -38.68 -37.58 9.24
CA SER A 319 -39.67 -38.51 9.77
C SER A 319 -39.52 -39.84 9.03
N LEU A 320 -39.56 -40.93 9.79
CA LEU A 320 -39.54 -42.32 9.33
C LEU A 320 -40.63 -42.63 8.30
#